data_AF-A0A3D0WAS1-F1
#
_entry.id   AF-A0A3D0WAS1-F1
#
_cell.length_a   1.000
_cell.length_b   1.000
_cell.length_c   1.000
_cell.angle_alpha   90.00
_cell.angle_beta   90.00
_cell.angle_gamma   90.00
#
_symmetry.space_group_name_H-M   'P 1'
#
loop_
_entity.id
_entity.type
_entity.pdbx_description
1 polymer ?
#
loop_
_entity_poly.entity_id
_entity_poly.type
_entity_poly.pdbx_seq_one_letter_code
_entity_poly.pdbx_strand_id
1 'polypeptide(L)'
;MAEQLAPGRFSLVDFTVDAEKGGAAHFVRSVDHHREALAAFFDQTGANFTRFNYLGEWHSHPNHPPVPSTEDLRSMQALVDGERDIPFALLLIVRASWRRLLLSATLFQQGAAPAPVVVEMDSLEEQEIARLGRS
;
A
#
# COMPACT_ATOMS: atom_id res chain seq x y z
N MET A 1 2.71 4.50 0.93
CA MET A 1 2.09 5.84 1.02
C MET A 1 1.56 6.26 -0.34
N ALA A 2 0.57 7.13 -0.38
CA ALA A 2 -0.02 7.57 -1.64
C ALA A 2 -0.44 9.03 -1.67
N GLU A 3 -0.44 9.60 -2.87
CA GLU A 3 -1.09 10.85 -3.21
C GLU A 3 -2.49 10.59 -3.76
N GLN A 4 -3.50 11.28 -3.25
CA GLN A 4 -4.85 11.28 -3.79
C GLN A 4 -4.93 12.22 -4.99
N LEU A 5 -5.23 11.65 -6.16
CA LEU A 5 -5.38 12.38 -7.41
C LEU A 5 -6.84 12.81 -7.64
N ALA A 6 -7.78 11.97 -7.21
CA ALA A 6 -9.21 12.20 -7.22
C ALA A 6 -9.88 11.31 -6.15
N PRO A 7 -11.17 11.52 -5.80
CA PRO A 7 -11.89 10.59 -4.94
C PRO A 7 -11.78 9.14 -5.45
N GLY A 8 -11.21 8.25 -4.63
CA GLY A 8 -11.01 6.84 -4.98
C GLY A 8 -9.84 6.54 -5.93
N ARG A 9 -9.09 7.55 -6.40
CA ARG A 9 -7.91 7.36 -7.25
C ARG A 9 -6.65 7.87 -6.56
N PHE A 10 -5.70 6.97 -6.36
CA PHE A 10 -4.47 7.25 -5.65
C PHE A 10 -3.25 6.83 -6.47
N SER A 11 -2.18 7.62 -6.38
CA SER A 11 -0.86 7.29 -6.90
C SER A 11 0.04 6.84 -5.76
N LEU A 12 0.65 5.66 -5.87
CA LEU A 12 1.63 5.20 -4.89
C LEU A 12 2.92 6.00 -5.07
N VAL A 13 3.28 6.80 -4.06
CA VAL A 13 4.43 7.74 -4.14
C VAL A 13 5.60 7.33 -3.27
N ASP A 14 5.39 6.44 -2.30
CA ASP A 14 6.45 5.96 -1.42
C ASP A 14 6.14 4.57 -0.83
N PHE A 15 7.19 3.80 -0.53
CA PHE A 15 7.14 2.48 0.08
C PHE A 15 8.13 2.39 1.22
N THR A 16 7.68 1.89 2.36
CA THR A 16 8.52 1.61 3.52
C THR A 16 8.85 0.12 3.54
N VAL A 17 10.11 -0.23 3.82
CA VAL A 17 10.54 -1.62 4.04
C VAL A 17 10.92 -1.74 5.51
N ASP A 18 10.33 -2.70 6.22
CA ASP A 18 10.83 -3.08 7.53
C ASP A 18 12.03 -4.03 7.36
N ALA A 19 13.14 -3.72 8.02
CA ALA A 19 14.36 -4.52 7.95
C ALA A 19 14.31 -5.72 8.93
N GLU A 20 13.36 -5.73 9.87
CA GLU A 20 13.13 -6.86 10.75
C GLU A 20 12.38 -7.97 10.00
N LYS A 21 12.98 -9.17 9.95
CA LYS A 21 12.57 -10.28 9.09
C LYS A 21 11.14 -10.74 9.40
N GLY A 22 10.16 -10.26 8.63
CA GLY A 22 8.87 -10.91 8.47
C GLY A 22 9.05 -12.33 7.93
N GLY A 23 8.36 -13.30 8.52
CA GLY A 23 8.37 -14.68 8.02
C GLY A 23 7.94 -14.74 6.55
N ALA A 24 8.35 -15.78 5.82
CA ALA A 24 8.27 -15.90 4.36
C ALA A 24 6.87 -15.78 3.71
N ALA A 25 5.82 -15.54 4.49
CA ALA A 25 4.44 -15.39 4.03
C ALA A 25 3.53 -14.62 5.02
N HIS A 26 4.07 -13.82 5.96
CA HIS A 26 3.25 -13.08 6.93
C HIS A 26 3.83 -11.70 7.24
N PHE A 27 2.96 -10.71 7.25
CA PHE A 27 3.24 -9.32 7.62
C PHE A 27 3.53 -9.19 9.13
N VAL A 28 4.73 -8.74 9.50
CA VAL A 28 5.09 -8.40 10.89
C VAL A 28 5.33 -6.90 10.96
N ARG A 29 4.54 -6.17 11.76
CA ARG A 29 4.63 -4.72 11.92
C ARG A 29 5.54 -4.38 13.09
N SER A 30 6.70 -3.77 12.87
CA SER A 30 7.32 -2.95 13.91
C SER A 30 6.54 -1.63 14.03
N VAL A 31 5.78 -1.49 15.12
CA VAL A 31 4.94 -0.30 15.36
C VAL A 31 5.78 0.97 15.39
N ASP A 32 7.01 0.90 15.90
CA ASP A 32 7.88 2.07 16.05
C ASP A 32 8.46 2.53 14.70
N HIS A 33 9.00 1.62 13.89
CA HIS A 33 9.49 1.95 12.54
C HIS A 33 8.38 2.47 11.63
N HIS A 34 7.18 1.89 11.75
CA HIS A 34 6.01 2.36 11.01
C HIS A 34 5.66 3.82 11.36
N ARG A 35 5.69 4.18 12.65
CA ARG A 35 5.40 5.55 13.11
C ARG A 35 6.45 6.55 12.66
N GLU A 36 7.73 6.20 12.74
CA GLU A 36 8.83 7.06 12.30
C GLU A 36 8.73 7.34 10.79
N ALA A 37 8.46 6.31 9.99
CA ALA A 37 8.31 6.48 8.54
C ALA A 37 7.09 7.31 8.17
N LEU A 38 5.96 7.15 8.87
CA LEU A 38 4.78 8.00 8.70
C LEU A 38 5.07 9.46 9.07
N ALA A 39 5.74 9.70 10.19
CA ALA A 39 6.10 11.06 10.61
C ALA A 39 6.99 11.74 9.57
N ALA A 40 8.04 11.05 9.11
CA ALA A 40 8.95 11.57 8.09
C ALA A 40 8.24 11.84 6.75
N PHE A 41 7.29 10.99 6.35
CA PHE A 41 6.50 11.19 5.13
C PHE A 41 5.57 12.41 5.24
N PHE A 42 4.90 12.59 6.38
CA PHE A 42 4.03 13.74 6.58
C PHE A 42 4.80 15.04 6.72
N ASP A 43 5.99 15.02 7.35
CA ASP A 43 6.86 16.20 7.42
C ASP A 43 7.30 16.65 6.01
N GLN A 44 7.69 15.70 5.15
CA GLN A 44 8.10 15.99 3.76
C GLN A 44 6.95 16.51 2.88
N THR A 45 5.71 16.09 3.17
CA THR A 45 4.53 16.47 2.38
C THR A 45 3.77 17.67 2.96
N GLY A 46 4.35 18.33 3.97
CA GLY A 46 3.76 19.50 4.62
C GLY A 46 2.48 19.18 5.39
N ALA A 47 2.37 17.95 5.91
CA ALA A 47 1.22 17.44 6.66
C ALA A 47 -0.13 17.62 5.92
N ASN A 48 -0.11 17.55 4.59
CA ASN A 48 -1.34 17.68 3.80
C ASN A 48 -2.10 16.34 3.77
N PHE A 49 -2.78 16.03 4.86
CA PHE A 49 -3.57 14.80 5.05
C PHE A 49 -4.75 14.66 4.09
N THR A 50 -5.17 15.75 3.42
CA THR A 50 -6.22 15.67 2.38
C THR A 50 -5.70 15.16 1.05
N ARG A 51 -4.37 15.20 0.85
CA ARG A 51 -3.72 14.82 -0.40
C ARG A 51 -2.80 13.62 -0.23
N PHE A 52 -2.08 13.52 0.89
CA PHE A 52 -1.13 12.44 1.13
C PHE A 52 -1.64 11.54 2.25
N ASN A 53 -1.68 10.23 1.99
CA ASN A 53 -2.35 9.26 2.84
C ASN A 53 -1.50 8.00 3.03
N TYR A 54 -1.63 7.40 4.21
CA TYR A 54 -1.30 6.00 4.39
C TYR A 54 -2.43 5.15 3.81
N LEU A 55 -2.12 4.27 2.85
CA LEU A 55 -3.14 3.41 2.22
C LEU A 55 -3.18 1.99 2.78
N GLY A 56 -2.14 1.53 3.47
CA GLY A 56 -2.05 0.15 3.93
C GLY A 56 -0.69 -0.48 3.66
N GLU A 57 -0.66 -1.81 3.69
CA GLU A 57 0.54 -2.62 3.78
C GLU A 57 0.95 -3.21 2.42
N TRP A 58 2.21 -3.64 2.34
CA TRP A 58 2.69 -4.41 1.19
C TRP A 58 3.72 -5.45 1.59
N HIS A 59 3.77 -6.56 0.85
CA HIS A 59 4.83 -7.55 0.98
C HIS A 59 5.03 -8.36 -0.30
N SER A 60 6.07 -9.18 -0.33
CA SER A 60 6.37 -10.05 -1.47
C SER A 60 5.98 -11.50 -1.22
N HIS A 61 5.49 -12.18 -2.27
CA HIS A 61 5.33 -13.63 -2.32
C HIS A 61 6.35 -14.22 -3.31
N PRO A 62 7.56 -14.61 -2.88
CA PRO A 62 8.60 -15.08 -3.79
C PRO A 62 8.21 -16.36 -4.54
N ASN A 63 7.54 -17.27 -3.82
CA ASN A 63 7.25 -18.63 -4.30
C ASN A 63 5.76 -18.93 -4.52
N HIS A 64 4.87 -17.97 -4.21
CA HIS A 64 3.41 -18.15 -4.26
C HIS A 64 2.77 -17.15 -5.25
N PRO A 65 1.57 -17.39 -5.78
CA PRO A 65 0.86 -16.35 -6.53
C PRO A 65 0.74 -15.07 -5.67
N PRO A 66 0.77 -13.87 -6.29
CA PRO A 66 0.51 -12.62 -5.58
C PRO A 66 -1.00 -12.54 -5.33
N VAL A 67 -1.46 -13.27 -4.32
CA VAL A 67 -2.83 -13.23 -3.80
C VAL A 67 -2.72 -13.35 -2.28
N PRO A 68 -3.60 -12.70 -1.51
CA PRO A 68 -3.55 -12.78 -0.05
C PRO A 68 -3.70 -14.22 0.43
N SER A 69 -2.88 -14.61 1.40
CA SER A 69 -3.11 -15.82 2.18
C SER A 69 -4.30 -15.64 3.13
N THR A 70 -4.82 -16.73 3.69
CA THR A 70 -5.86 -16.66 4.73
C THR A 70 -5.42 -15.84 5.94
N GLU A 71 -4.14 -15.90 6.30
CA GLU A 71 -3.62 -15.10 7.42
C GLU A 71 -3.54 -13.62 7.05
N ASP A 72 -3.11 -13.28 5.82
CA ASP A 72 -3.13 -11.89 5.33
C ASP A 72 -4.55 -11.29 5.38
N LEU A 73 -5.54 -12.06 4.91
CA LEU A 73 -6.94 -11.64 4.93
C LEU A 73 -7.42 -11.37 6.36
N ARG A 74 -7.08 -12.25 7.31
CA ARG A 74 -7.45 -12.11 8.72
C ARG A 74 -6.77 -10.90 9.35
N SER A 75 -5.46 -10.75 9.17
CA SER A 75 -4.66 -9.68 9.79
C SER A 75 -5.07 -8.30 9.29
N MET A 76 -5.26 -8.15 7.97
CA MET A 76 -5.72 -6.89 7.39
C MET A 76 -7.16 -6.55 7.78
N GLN A 77 -8.05 -7.54 7.85
CA GLN A 77 -9.42 -7.31 8.31
C GLN A 77 -9.46 -6.91 9.79
N ALA A 78 -8.68 -7.60 10.64
CA ALA A 78 -8.55 -7.25 12.05
C ALA A 78 -7.98 -5.84 12.27
N LEU A 79 -7.09 -5.37 11.38
CA LEU A 79 -6.55 -4.02 11.41
C LEU A 79 -7.64 -2.97 11.21
N VAL A 80 -8.46 -3.09 10.15
CA VAL A 80 -9.53 -2.12 9.86
C VAL A 80 -10.71 -2.23 10.84
N ASP A 81 -10.93 -3.40 11.43
CA ASP A 81 -12.00 -3.60 12.43
C ASP A 81 -11.57 -3.17 13.85
N GLY A 82 -10.27 -3.22 14.16
CA GLY A 82 -9.71 -2.98 15.49
C GLY A 82 -9.18 -1.55 15.72
N GLU A 83 -8.66 -0.89 14.69
CA GLU A 83 -8.11 0.47 14.78
C GLU A 83 -9.17 1.51 14.39
N ARG A 84 -9.63 2.32 15.35
CA ARG A 84 -10.78 3.25 15.17
C ARG A 84 -10.58 4.30 14.08
N ASP A 85 -9.33 4.60 13.73
CA ASP A 85 -8.96 5.67 12.81
C ASP A 85 -8.53 5.17 11.43
N ILE A 86 -8.72 3.87 11.13
CA ILE A 86 -8.42 3.27 9.82
C ILE A 86 -9.72 2.82 9.14
N PRO A 87 -10.39 3.71 8.37
CA PRO A 87 -11.66 3.35 7.72
C PRO A 87 -11.48 2.31 6.60
N PHE A 88 -10.29 2.26 6.01
CA PHE A 88 -9.92 1.26 5.01
C PHE A 88 -8.40 1.07 4.95
N ALA A 89 -7.97 -0.06 4.41
CA ALA A 89 -6.57 -0.34 4.09
C ALA A 89 -6.46 -1.18 2.81
N LEU A 90 -5.35 -1.05 2.10
CA LEU A 90 -4.96 -1.84 0.95
C LEU A 90 -3.85 -2.80 1.34
N LEU A 91 -3.89 -4.02 0.80
CA LEU A 91 -2.75 -4.93 0.81
C LEU A 91 -2.24 -5.10 -0.62
N LEU A 92 -1.02 -4.63 -0.89
CA LEU A 92 -0.33 -4.86 -2.14
C LEU A 92 0.61 -6.08 -2.00
N ILE A 93 0.40 -7.09 -2.84
CA ILE A 93 1.29 -8.26 -2.89
C ILE A 93 2.01 -8.28 -4.22
N VAL A 94 3.33 -8.34 -4.15
CA VAL A 94 4.19 -8.38 -5.34
C VAL A 94 4.91 -9.72 -5.45
N ARG A 95 5.07 -10.18 -6.68
CA ARG A 95 5.90 -11.33 -7.00
C ARG A 95 6.80 -11.02 -8.18
N ALA A 96 8.10 -11.13 -7.95
CA ALA A 96 9.07 -11.17 -9.03
C ALA A 96 8.94 -12.48 -9.83
N SER A 97 8.89 -12.37 -11.15
CA SER A 97 8.97 -13.49 -12.08
C SER A 97 10.03 -13.17 -13.14
N TRP A 98 10.40 -14.13 -13.98
CA TRP A 98 11.40 -13.91 -15.01
C TRP A 98 10.96 -12.77 -15.95
N ARG A 99 11.67 -11.63 -15.86
CA ARG A 99 11.43 -10.38 -16.60
C ARG A 99 10.05 -9.73 -16.38
N ARG A 100 9.31 -10.09 -15.33
CA ARG A 100 7.98 -9.52 -15.04
C ARG A 100 7.80 -9.30 -13.55
N LEU A 101 7.03 -8.27 -13.20
CA LEU A 101 6.48 -8.09 -11.86
C LEU A 101 4.99 -8.44 -11.92
N LEU A 102 4.58 -9.42 -11.13
CA LEU A 102 3.18 -9.74 -10.92
C LEU A 102 2.73 -9.05 -9.64
N LEU A 103 1.52 -8.49 -9.65
CA LEU A 103 0.99 -7.73 -8.54
C LEU A 103 -0.51 -7.95 -8.38
N SER A 104 -0.97 -7.84 -7.14
CA SER A 104 -2.39 -7.78 -6.79
C SER A 104 -2.57 -6.77 -5.66
N ALA A 105 -3.69 -6.06 -5.65
CA ALA A 105 -4.10 -5.26 -4.51
C ALA A 105 -5.48 -5.69 -4.03
N THR A 106 -5.66 -5.74 -2.71
CA THR A 106 -6.93 -6.06 -2.05
C THR A 106 -7.29 -4.95 -1.09
N LEU A 107 -8.53 -4.46 -1.16
CA LEU A 107 -9.12 -3.47 -0.28
C LEU A 107 -9.83 -4.15 0.90
N PHE A 108 -9.57 -3.63 2.08
CA PHE A 108 -10.20 -3.99 3.34
C PHE A 108 -10.91 -2.75 3.87
N GLN A 109 -12.16 -2.92 4.29
CA GLN A 109 -12.97 -1.86 4.88
C GLN A 109 -13.72 -2.43 6.08
N GLN A 110 -14.00 -1.56 7.05
CA GLN A 110 -14.74 -1.96 8.23
C GLN A 110 -16.13 -2.51 7.85
N GLY A 111 -16.45 -3.71 8.32
CA GLY A 111 -17.75 -4.35 8.09
C GLY A 111 -18.03 -4.79 6.64
N ALA A 112 -17.05 -4.75 5.73
CA ALA A 112 -17.17 -5.25 4.37
C ALA A 112 -16.23 -6.42 4.12
N ALA A 113 -16.59 -7.29 3.16
CA ALA A 113 -15.68 -8.35 2.72
C ALA A 113 -14.51 -7.76 1.92
N PRO A 114 -13.30 -8.34 2.01
CA PRO A 114 -12.15 -7.91 1.21
C PRO A 114 -12.46 -7.99 -0.29
N ALA A 115 -12.06 -6.96 -1.03
CA ALA A 115 -12.36 -6.84 -2.46
C ALA A 115 -11.09 -6.57 -3.28
N PRO A 116 -10.90 -7.20 -4.46
CA PRO A 116 -9.78 -6.86 -5.33
C PRO A 116 -9.93 -5.43 -5.85
N VAL A 117 -8.81 -4.72 -5.98
CA VAL A 117 -8.77 -3.39 -6.62
C VAL A 117 -7.84 -3.40 -7.82
N VAL A 118 -8.14 -2.51 -8.77
CA VAL A 118 -7.33 -2.34 -9.98
C VAL A 118 -6.04 -1.61 -9.62
N VAL A 119 -4.93 -2.11 -10.15
CA VAL A 119 -3.64 -1.43 -10.10
C VAL A 119 -3.24 -1.13 -11.54
N GLU A 120 -3.08 0.15 -11.84
CA GLU A 120 -2.63 0.64 -13.13
C GLU A 120 -1.17 1.04 -13.00
N MET A 121 -0.35 0.66 -13.99
CA MET A 121 1.02 1.13 -14.08
C MET A 121 1.03 2.30 -15.04
N ASP A 122 1.33 3.50 -14.54
CA ASP A 122 1.54 4.66 -15.40
C ASP A 122 2.69 4.35 -16.36
N SER A 123 2.51 4.70 -17.63
CA SER A 123 3.62 4.66 -18.58
C SER A 123 4.64 5.76 -18.24
N LEU A 124 5.92 5.52 -18.50
CA LEU A 124 6.98 6.51 -18.25
C LEU A 124 6.72 7.83 -19.00
N GLU A 125 6.03 7.78 -20.16
CA GLU A 125 5.67 8.95 -20.97
C GLU A 125 4.61 9.82 -20.28
N GLU A 126 3.63 9.23 -19.59
CA GLU A 126 2.57 9.97 -18.88
C GLU A 126 3.12 10.73 -17.67
N GLN A 127 4.11 10.16 -16.97
CA GLN A 127 4.76 10.82 -15.83
C GLN A 127 5.61 12.04 -16.24
N GLU A 128 6.21 12.00 -17.44
CA GLU A 128 7.02 13.09 -17.99
C GLU A 128 6.13 14.25 -18.49
N ILE A 129 5.01 13.93 -19.15
CA ILE A 129 4.00 14.93 -19.57
C ILE A 129 3.37 15.62 -18.35
N ALA A 130 3.04 14.88 -17.29
CA ALA A 130 2.49 15.44 -16.06
C ALA A 130 3.46 16.37 -15.31
N ARG A 131 4.79 16.15 -15.44
CA ARG A 131 5.82 17.05 -14.91
C ARG A 131 5.95 18.34 -15.71
N LEU A 132 5.88 18.26 -17.04
CA LEU A 132 6.04 19.41 -17.93
C LEU A 132 4.80 20.32 -17.96
N GLY A 133 3.61 19.79 -17.69
CA GLY A 133 2.36 20.57 -17.64
C GLY A 133 2.09 21.35 -16.35
N ARG A 134 3.00 21.32 -15.36
CA ARG A 134 2.86 22.02 -14.06
C ARG A 134 3.83 23.21 -13.89
N SER A 135 4.54 23.63 -14.95
CA SER A 135 5.43 24.80 -14.95
C SER A 135 4.71 26.09 -15.32
#